data_AF-A0A2D5WFR3-F1
#
_entry.id   AF-A0A2D5WFR3-F1
#
_cell.length_a   1.000
_cell.length_b   1.000
_cell.length_c   1.000
_cell.angle_alpha   90.00
_cell.angle_beta   90.00
_cell.angle_gamma   90.00
#
_symmetry.space_group_name_H-M   'P 1'
#
loop_
_entity.id
_entity.type
_entity.pdbx_description
1 polymer ?
#
loop_
_entity_poly.entity_id
_entity_poly.type
_entity_poly.pdbx_seq_one_letter_code
_entity_poly.pdbx_strand_id
1 'polypeptide(L)' 'MADEKDQSTDTCLGNSTLYQQYLAEREEVLRHKWLESERAGRDIGFERALVDWVLNHRAKWRKNRQAAGA' A
#
# COMPACT_ATOMS: atom_id res chain seq x y z
N MET A 1 -25.34 -2.43 39.20
CA MET A 1 -24.42 -1.39 38.70
C MET A 1 -23.02 -1.93 38.83
N ALA A 2 -22.42 -2.36 37.72
CA ALA A 2 -20.98 -2.43 37.51
C ALA A 2 -20.78 -2.79 36.04
N ASP A 3 -20.31 -1.81 35.29
CA ASP A 3 -19.91 -1.85 33.90
C ASP A 3 -18.97 -3.02 33.60
N GLU A 4 -19.31 -3.82 32.58
CA GLU A 4 -18.38 -4.76 31.97
C GLU A 4 -18.35 -4.51 30.46
N LYS A 5 -17.93 -3.29 30.09
CA LYS A 5 -17.52 -2.94 28.73
C LYS A 5 -16.00 -2.99 28.65
N ASP A 6 -15.44 -4.18 28.49
CA ASP A 6 -14.07 -4.33 28.01
C ASP A 6 -13.95 -5.52 27.04
N GLN A 7 -14.74 -5.47 25.96
CA GLN A 7 -14.51 -6.27 24.74
C GLN A 7 -14.17 -5.37 23.53
N SER A 8 -13.95 -4.07 23.76
CA SER A 8 -13.81 -3.07 22.69
C SER A 8 -12.35 -2.73 22.37
N THR A 9 -11.40 -3.15 23.21
CA THR A 9 -9.98 -2.81 23.11
C THR A 9 -9.19 -3.79 22.24
N ASP A 10 -9.64 -5.05 22.13
CA ASP A 10 -8.93 -6.08 21.35
C ASP A 10 -9.18 -5.96 19.82
N THR A 11 -10.33 -5.45 19.40
CA THR A 11 -10.66 -5.26 17.97
C THR A 11 -9.95 -4.04 17.34
N CYS A 12 -9.33 -3.16 18.14
CA CYS A 12 -8.74 -1.91 17.66
C CYS A 12 -7.27 -2.01 17.20
N LEU A 13 -6.56 -3.11 17.47
CA LEU A 13 -5.14 -3.28 17.07
C LEU A 13 -4.95 -4.27 15.92
N GLY A 14 -5.91 -5.17 15.69
CA GLY A 14 -5.86 -6.20 14.64
C GLY A 14 -6.06 -5.68 13.21
N ASN A 15 -6.55 -4.43 13.06
CA ASN A 15 -6.69 -3.71 11.78
C ASN A 15 -5.57 -2.67 11.62
N SER A 16 -4.36 -3.03 12.02
CA SER A 16 -3.19 -2.16 11.98
C SER A 16 -3.08 -1.48 10.61
N THR A 17 -3.26 -0.15 10.59
CA THR A 17 -3.27 0.71 9.40
C THR A 17 -2.03 0.48 8.52
N LEU A 18 -0.95 0.02 9.14
CA LEU A 18 0.32 -0.33 8.52
C LEU A 18 0.22 -1.52 7.54
N TYR A 19 -0.54 -2.57 7.88
CA TYR A 19 -0.74 -3.72 6.99
C TYR A 19 -1.61 -3.35 5.78
N GLN A 20 -2.65 -2.54 5.99
CA GLN A 20 -3.47 -1.99 4.90
C GLN A 20 -2.66 -1.07 3.99
N GLN A 21 -1.76 -0.27 4.59
CA GLN A 21 -0.84 0.56 3.82
C GLN A 21 0.09 -0.30 2.96
N TYR A 22 0.65 -1.37 3.53
CA TYR A 22 1.50 -2.33 2.82
C TYR A 22 0.75 -3.04 1.68
N LEU A 23 -0.49 -3.49 1.91
CA LEU A 23 -1.30 -4.12 0.86
C LEU A 23 -1.53 -3.17 -0.31
N ALA A 24 -1.90 -1.92 -0.02
CA ALA A 24 -2.09 -0.91 -1.06
C ALA A 24 -0.78 -0.53 -1.77
N GLU A 25 0.34 -0.51 -1.04
CA GLU A 25 1.68 -0.31 -1.62
C GLU A 25 2.00 -1.41 -2.63
N ARG A 26 1.74 -2.66 -2.26
CA ARG A 26 1.96 -3.84 -3.08
C ARG A 26 1.02 -3.90 -4.30
N GLU A 27 -0.24 -3.52 -4.14
CA GLU A 27 -1.17 -3.39 -5.26
C GLU A 27 -0.71 -2.33 -6.27
N GLU A 28 -0.17 -1.21 -5.78
CA GLU A 28 0.33 -0.15 -6.66
C GLU A 28 1.56 -0.59 -7.45
N VAL A 29 2.49 -1.33 -6.82
CA VAL A 29 3.63 -1.96 -7.51
C VAL A 29 3.14 -2.89 -8.61
N LEU A 30 2.13 -3.72 -8.33
CA LEU A 30 1.56 -4.65 -9.31
C LEU A 30 0.89 -3.92 -10.48
N ARG A 31 0.14 -2.83 -10.21
CA ARG A 31 -0.43 -1.99 -11.27
C ARG A 31 0.66 -1.34 -12.13
N HIS A 32 1.69 -0.78 -11.50
CA HIS A 32 2.81 -0.16 -12.22
C HIS A 32 3.54 -1.18 -13.09
N LYS A 33 3.82 -2.38 -12.55
CA LYS A 33 4.38 -3.49 -13.33
C LYS A 33 3.52 -3.80 -14.54
N TRP A 34 2.20 -3.93 -14.36
CA TRP A 34 1.29 -4.27 -15.45
C TRP A 34 1.28 -3.19 -16.53
N LEU A 35 1.13 -1.92 -16.14
CA LEU A 35 1.16 -0.78 -17.08
C LEU A 35 2.46 -0.70 -17.87
N GLU A 36 3.58 -0.93 -17.20
CA GLU A 36 4.91 -0.84 -17.80
C GLU A 36 5.19 -2.07 -18.69
N SER A 37 4.64 -3.23 -18.34
CA SER A 37 4.68 -4.44 -19.20
C SER A 37 3.82 -4.25 -20.46
N GLU A 38 2.63 -3.65 -20.32
CA GLU A 38 1.79 -3.29 -21.47
C GLU A 38 2.48 -2.25 -22.35
N ARG A 39 3.04 -1.20 -21.77
CA ARG A 39 3.72 -0.14 -22.53
C ARG A 39 4.98 -0.64 -23.24
N ALA A 40 5.70 -1.59 -22.65
CA ALA A 40 6.89 -2.18 -23.25
C ALA A 40 6.55 -3.27 -24.29
N GLY A 41 5.30 -3.74 -24.36
CA GLY A 41 4.91 -4.88 -25.21
C GLY A 41 5.61 -6.18 -24.85
N ARG A 42 6.24 -6.25 -23.66
CA ARG A 42 6.97 -7.39 -23.13
C ARG A 42 6.98 -7.32 -21.61
N ASP A 43 7.03 -8.47 -20.94
CA ASP A 43 7.19 -8.46 -19.48
C ASP A 43 8.57 -7.87 -19.14
N ILE A 44 8.55 -6.71 -18.48
CA ILE A 44 9.73 -6.01 -17.99
C ILE A 44 10.38 -6.73 -16.80
N GLY A 45 9.67 -7.69 -16.19
CA GLY A 45 10.12 -8.41 -15.01
C GLY A 45 9.75 -7.70 -13.70
N PHE A 46 9.47 -8.49 -12.67
CA PHE A 46 9.03 -7.99 -11.36
C PHE A 46 10.08 -7.10 -10.70
N GLU A 47 11.36 -7.49 -10.72
CA GLU A 47 12.44 -6.70 -10.11
C GLU A 47 12.61 -5.33 -10.78
N ARG A 48 12.56 -5.27 -12.11
CA ARG A 48 12.69 -4.02 -12.86
C ARG A 48 11.55 -3.05 -12.52
N ALA A 49 10.33 -3.57 -12.50
CA ALA A 49 9.14 -2.79 -12.13
C ALA A 49 9.20 -2.29 -10.68
N LEU A 50 9.64 -3.16 -9.77
CA LEU A 50 9.73 -2.84 -8.35
C LEU A 50 10.81 -1.79 -8.08
N VAL A 51 11.99 -1.91 -8.69
CA VAL A 51 13.05 -0.90 -8.57
C VAL A 51 12.60 0.45 -9.12
N ASP A 52 12.00 0.48 -10.31
CA ASP A 52 11.49 1.71 -10.91
C ASP A 52 10.38 2.35 -10.05
N TRP A 53 9.47 1.52 -9.52
CA TRP A 53 8.39 1.98 -8.65
C TRP A 53 8.92 2.54 -7.32
N VAL A 54 9.90 1.88 -6.67
CA VAL A 54 10.50 2.35 -5.42
C VAL A 54 11.24 3.67 -5.62
N LEU A 55 11.91 3.85 -6.76
CA LEU A 55 12.68 5.06 -7.05
C LEU A 55 11.78 6.26 -7.41
N ASN A 56 10.79 6.06 -8.28
CA ASN A 56 10.05 7.18 -8.89
C ASN A 56 8.60 7.33 -8.37
N HIS A 57 7.92 6.22 -8.07
CA HIS A 57 6.51 6.25 -7.68
C HIS A 57 6.29 6.31 -6.17
N ARG A 58 7.07 5.57 -5.38
CA ARG A 58 6.88 5.42 -3.93
C ARG A 58 6.88 6.75 -3.19
N ALA A 59 7.81 7.65 -3.54
CA ALA A 59 7.89 8.97 -2.91
C ALA A 59 6.65 9.82 -3.19
N LYS A 60 6.15 9.82 -4.44
CA LYS A 60 4.92 10.54 -4.83
C LYS A 60 3.69 9.91 -4.19
N TRP A 61 3.61 8.59 -4.15
CA TRP A 61 2.51 7.84 -3.55
C TRP A 61 2.38 8.11 -2.05
N ARG A 62 3.50 8.10 -1.30
CA ARG A 62 3.51 8.48 0.12
C ARG A 62 3.05 9.92 0.33
N LYS A 63 3.52 10.87 -0.48
CA LYS A 63 3.06 12.28 -0.41
C LYS A 63 1.56 12.40 -0.67
N ASN A 64 1.05 11.71 -1.70
CA ASN A 64 -0.37 11.74 -2.03
C ASN A 64 -1.24 11.17 -0.90
N ARG A 65 -0.78 10.12 -0.21
CA ARG A 65 -1.48 9.58 0.96
C ARG A 65 -1.37 10.44 2.22
N GLN A 66 -0.24 11.10 2.44
CA GLN A 66 -0.12 12.07 3.54
C GLN A 66 -1.04 13.29 3.32
N ALA A 67 -1.20 13.72 2.06
CA ALA A 67 -2.12 14.78 1.69
C ALA A 67 -3.59 14.36 1.76
N ALA A 68 -3.92 13.09 1.46
CA ALA A 68 -5.29 12.57 1.54
C ALA A 68 -5.76 12.26 2.98
N GLY A 69 -4.87 12.34 3.97
CA GLY A 69 -5.17 12.12 5.38
C GLY A 69 -5.21 13.41 6.22
N ALA A 70 -5.19 14.59 5.59
CA ALA A 70 -5.35 15.90 6.21
C ALA A 70 -6.69 16.51 5.78
#